data_AF-G4ZZA1-F1
#
_entry.id   AF-G4ZZA1-F1
#
_cell.length_a   1.000
_cell.length_b   1.000
_cell.length_c   1.000
_cell.angle_alpha   90.00
_cell.angle_beta   90.00
_cell.angle_gamma   90.00
#
_symmetry.space_group_name_H-M   'P 1'
#
loop_
_entity.id
_entity.type
_entity.pdbx_description
1 polymer ?
#
loop_
_entity_poly.entity_id
_entity_poly.type
_entity_poly.pdbx_seq_one_letter_code
_entity_poly.pdbx_strand_id
1 'polypeptide(L)' 'GWTPLMLAAWHGHVKVVELLLSYGAQVDAKDKCESTALRFAAGEGYLEVVQLLLE' A
#
# COMPACT_ATOMS: atom_id res chain seq x y z
N GLY A 1 -2.01 8.33 -10.42
CA GLY A 1 -1.79 9.35 -9.35
C GLY A 1 -1.56 8.63 -8.04
N TRP A 2 -1.41 9.34 -6.92
CA TRP A 2 -1.31 8.66 -5.61
C TRP A 2 -2.68 8.12 -5.20
N THR A 3 -2.71 6.89 -4.69
CA THR A 3 -3.93 6.27 -4.15
C THR A 3 -3.93 6.35 -2.61
N PRO A 4 -5.10 6.26 -1.97
CA PRO A 4 -5.17 6.14 -0.51
C PRO A 4 -4.33 4.97 0.02
N LEU A 5 -4.28 3.85 -0.72
CA LEU A 5 -3.49 2.68 -0.38
C LEU A 5 -1.98 2.97 -0.40
N MET A 6 -1.49 3.75 -1.38
CA MET A 6 -0.09 4.18 -1.42
C MET A 6 0.29 5.06 -0.21
N LEU A 7 -0.57 5.99 0.17
CA LEU A 7 -0.34 6.85 1.35
C LEU A 7 -0.32 6.03 2.64
N ALA A 8 -1.30 5.14 2.82
CA ALA A 8 -1.36 4.26 3.98
C ALA A 8 -0.14 3.34 4.05
N ALA A 9 0.31 2.81 2.91
CA ALA A 9 1.49 1.97 2.82
C ALA A 9 2.80 2.73 3.10
N TRP A 10 2.93 3.97 2.60
CA TRP A 10 4.11 4.80 2.85
C TRP A 10 4.25 5.25 4.30
N HIS A 11 3.16 5.31 5.07
CA HIS A 11 3.19 5.65 6.49
C HIS A 11 3.04 4.43 7.43
N GLY A 12 3.05 3.21 6.88
CA GLY A 12 2.96 1.99 7.69
C GLY A 12 1.63 1.83 8.43
N HIS A 13 0.54 2.41 7.92
CA HIS A 13 -0.77 2.42 8.58
C HIS A 13 -1.52 1.10 8.36
N VAL A 14 -1.08 0.03 9.03
CA VAL A 14 -1.59 -1.34 8.89
C VAL A 14 -3.12 -1.43 8.88
N LYS A 15 -3.80 -0.90 9.91
CA LYS A 15 -5.27 -0.97 10.01
C LYS A 15 -5.99 -0.23 8.89
N VAL A 16 -5.38 0.82 8.34
CA VAL A 16 -5.93 1.57 7.21
C VAL A 16 -5.72 0.79 5.92
N VAL A 17 -4.57 0.14 5.75
CA VAL A 17 -4.28 -0.75 4.61
C VAL A 17 -5.30 -1.89 4.59
N GLU A 18 -5.50 -2.60 5.70
CA GLU A 18 -6.49 -3.68 5.84
C GLU A 18 -7.91 -3.20 5.47
N LEU A 19 -8.33 -2.04 6.00
CA LEU A 19 -9.63 -1.45 5.67
C LEU A 19 -9.74 -1.18 4.16
N LEU A 20 -8.74 -0.54 3.55
CA LEU A 20 -8.76 -0.23 2.12
C LEU A 20 -8.82 -1.51 1.26
N LEU A 21 -8.06 -2.55 1.62
CA LEU A 21 -8.09 -3.84 0.93
C LEU A 21 -9.46 -4.52 1.04
N SER A 22 -10.09 -4.49 2.22
CA SER A 22 -11.44 -5.05 2.41
C SER A 22 -12.53 -4.36 1.55
N TYR A 23 -12.30 -3.12 1.12
CA TYR A 23 -13.18 -2.37 0.20
C TYR A 23 -12.73 -2.46 -1.27
N GLY A 24 -11.77 -3.35 -1.59
CA GLY A 24 -11.33 -3.60 -2.96
C GLY A 24 -10.39 -2.53 -3.52
N ALA A 25 -9.59 -1.88 -2.68
CA ALA A 25 -8.55 -0.97 -3.16
C ALA A 25 -7.59 -1.70 -4.13
N GLN A 26 -7.26 -1.03 -5.24
CA GLN A 26 -6.39 -1.61 -6.28
C GLN A 26 -4.92 -1.63 -5.82
N VAL A 27 -4.43 -2.82 -5.47
CA VAL A 27 -3.04 -3.07 -5.02
C VAL A 27 -1.99 -2.75 -6.08
N ASP A 28 -2.30 -3.04 -7.34
CA ASP A 28 -1.42 -2.85 -8.50
C ASP A 28 -1.51 -1.47 -9.14
N ALA A 29 -2.26 -0.54 -8.53
CA ALA A 29 -2.34 0.81 -9.03
C ALA A 29 -0.94 1.43 -9.09
N LYS A 30 -0.66 2.15 -10.18
CA LYS A 30 0.61 2.82 -10.40
C LYS A 30 0.45 4.34 -10.33
N ASP A 31 1.37 5.00 -9.64
CA ASP A 31 1.49 6.46 -9.70
C ASP A 31 2.18 6.92 -11.00
N LYS A 32 2.50 8.22 -11.12
CA LYS A 32 3.15 8.76 -12.32
C LYS A 32 4.60 8.28 -12.52
N CYS A 33 5.21 7.75 -11.47
CA CYS A 33 6.58 7.21 -11.44
C CYS A 33 6.57 5.68 -11.43
N GLU A 34 5.48 5.05 -11.89
CA GLU A 34 5.24 3.61 -11.83
C GLU A 34 5.23 3.05 -10.40
N SER A 35 4.83 3.92 -9.46
CA SER A 35 4.68 3.73 -8.02
C SER A 35 3.68 2.71 -7.55
N THR A 36 4.00 1.62 -6.83
CA THR A 36 2.97 0.81 -6.14
C THR A 36 2.98 1.02 -4.63
N ALA A 37 1.87 0.70 -3.96
CA ALA A 37 1.79 0.68 -2.50
C ALA A 37 2.85 -0.25 -1.90
N LEU A 38 3.09 -1.40 -2.54
CA LEU A 38 4.12 -2.36 -2.13
C LEU A 38 5.52 -1.76 -2.19
N ARG A 39 5.85 -0.97 -3.24
CA ARG A 39 7.16 -0.30 -3.32
C ARG A 39 7.41 0.61 -2.12
N PHE A 40 6.40 1.40 -1.73
CA PHE A 40 6.52 2.30 -0.59
C PHE A 40 6.67 1.54 0.73
N ALA A 41 5.82 0.54 0.99
CA ALA A 41 5.92 -0.26 2.21
C ALA A 41 7.24 -1.02 2.34
N ALA A 42 7.73 -1.60 1.22
CA ALA A 42 8.99 -2.34 1.19
C ALA A 42 10.21 -1.41 1.36
N GLY A 43 10.17 -0.21 0.78
CA GLY A 43 11.24 0.78 0.90
C GLY A 43 11.43 1.29 2.34
N GLU A 44 10.34 1.45 3.08
CA GLU A 44 10.35 1.89 4.49
C GLU A 44 10.49 0.74 5.50
N GLY A 45 10.37 -0.52 5.05
CA GLY A 45 10.54 -1.70 5.90
C GLY A 45 9.31 -2.09 6.73
N TYR A 46 8.10 -1.69 6.32
CA TYR A 46 6.86 -2.03 7.03
C TYR A 46 6.40 -3.46 6.73
N LEU A 47 7.01 -4.42 7.42
CA LEU A 47 6.80 -5.86 7.20
C LEU A 47 5.32 -6.27 7.19
N GLU A 48 4.54 -5.81 8.16
CA GLU A 48 3.11 -6.16 8.28
C GLU A 48 2.28 -5.61 7.11
N VAL A 49 2.58 -4.39 6.65
CA VAL A 49 1.94 -3.83 5.45
C VAL A 49 2.35 -4.60 4.19
N VAL A 50 3.62 -4.99 4.08
CA VAL A 50 4.10 -5.80 2.97
C VAL A 50 3.39 -7.15 2.91
N GLN A 51 3.16 -7.79 4.05
CA GLN A 51 2.38 -9.03 4.14
C GLN A 51 0.95 -8.82 3.64
N LEU A 52 0.23 -7.81 4.16
CA LEU A 52 -1.13 -7.50 3.72
C LEU A 52 -1.26 -7.20 2.22
N LEU A 53 -0.23 -6.58 1.61
CA LEU A 53 -0.24 -6.26 0.19
C LEU A 53 0.16 -7.44 -0.72
N LEU A 54 0.67 -8.54 -0.16
CA LEU A 54 1.08 -9.75 -0.88
C LEU A 54 0.08 -10.91 -0.74
N GLU A 55 -0.87 -10.81 0.18
CA GLU A 55 -2.02 -11.73 0.31
C GLU A 55 -3.03 -11.54 -0.83
#